data_AF-A0A9D5JK73-F1
#
_entry.id   AF-A0A9D5JK73-F1
#
_cell.length_a   1.000
_cell.length_b   1.000
_cell.length_c   1.000
_cell.angle_alpha   90.00
_cell.angle_beta   90.00
_cell.angle_gamma   90.00
#
_symmetry.space_group_name_H-M   'P 1'
#
loop_
_entity.id
_entity.type
_entity.pdbx_description
1 polymer ?
#
loop_
_entity_poly.entity_id
_entity_poly.type
_entity_poly.pdbx_seq_one_letter_code
_entity_poly.pdbx_strand_id
1 'polypeptide(L)'
;MTGEQVSISGIASTIAPRLVSVKSWGDASFLGLPMTYPGGSFVTVRLTHTNGGVRVSDSGFAFRELESFGVSRGFSRTAKIEVIPDEDLHS
;
A
#
# COMPACT_ATOMS: atom_id res chain seq x y z
N MET A 1 32.97 -0.64 22.64
CA MET A 1 32.10 -0.09 21.58
C MET A 1 30.85 -0.95 21.51
N THR A 2 29.81 -0.59 22.24
CA THR A 2 28.50 -1.23 22.15
C THR A 2 27.85 -0.72 20.87
N GLY A 3 27.84 -1.55 19.83
CA GLY A 3 27.07 -1.24 18.63
C GLY A 3 25.60 -1.11 19.01
N GLU A 4 24.99 0.01 18.65
CA GLU A 4 23.56 0.21 18.78
C GLU A 4 22.84 -0.95 18.07
N GLN A 5 22.16 -1.81 18.83
CA GLN A 5 21.37 -2.88 18.24
C GLN A 5 20.13 -2.25 17.61
N VAL A 6 20.18 -2.06 16.29
CA VAL A 6 19.03 -1.62 15.54
C VAL A 6 17.99 -2.74 15.53
N SER A 7 16.80 -2.44 16.05
CA SER A 7 15.70 -3.41 16.03
C SER A 7 15.28 -3.72 14.59
N ILE A 8 14.89 -4.97 14.31
CA ILE A 8 14.32 -5.37 13.01
C ILE A 8 13.11 -4.49 12.65
N SER A 9 12.33 -4.07 13.64
CA SER A 9 11.20 -3.15 13.45
C SER A 9 11.64 -1.80 12.90
N GLY A 10 12.73 -1.21 13.42
CA GLY A 10 13.27 0.07 12.93
C GLY A 10 13.87 -0.04 11.53
N ILE A 11 14.49 -1.19 11.22
CA ILE A 11 14.95 -1.47 9.86
C ILE A 11 13.75 -1.60 8.91
N ALA A 12 12.71 -2.32 9.32
CA ALA A 12 11.52 -2.56 8.49
C ALA A 12 10.76 -1.28 8.16
N SER A 13 10.58 -0.36 9.10
CA SER A 13 9.93 0.94 8.85
C SER A 13 10.68 1.78 7.83
N THR A 14 12.00 1.64 7.79
CA THR A 14 12.89 2.36 6.86
C THR A 14 12.86 1.74 5.45
N ILE A 15 12.72 0.41 5.35
CA ILE A 15 12.77 -0.30 4.07
C ILE A 15 11.40 -0.33 3.39
N ALA A 16 10.31 -0.48 4.14
CA ALA A 16 8.98 -0.71 3.57
C ALA A 16 8.54 0.32 2.51
N PRO A 17 8.74 1.65 2.68
CA PRO A 17 8.38 2.64 1.65
C PRO A 17 9.20 2.51 0.36
N ARG A 18 10.40 1.92 0.42
CA ARG A 18 11.29 1.72 -0.74
C ARG A 18 10.93 0.46 -1.54
N LEU A 19 10.14 -0.44 -0.96
CA LEU A 19 9.69 -1.66 -1.64
C LEU A 19 8.49 -1.41 -2.57
N VAL A 20 7.84 -0.25 -2.45
CA VAL A 20 6.67 0.10 -3.24
C VAL A 20 7.03 1.13 -4.31
N SER A 21 6.39 1.03 -5.47
CA SER A 21 6.46 2.08 -6.50
C SER A 21 5.21 2.95 -6.42
N VAL A 22 5.36 4.26 -6.64
CA VAL A 22 4.26 5.22 -6.65
C VAL A 22 4.19 5.91 -8.00
N LYS A 23 3.00 5.91 -8.61
CA LYS A 23 2.73 6.70 -9.83
C LYS A 23 1.42 7.45 -9.66
N SER A 24 1.44 8.76 -9.87
CA SER A 24 0.23 9.59 -9.80
C SER A 24 -0.26 9.95 -11.20
N TRP A 25 -1.57 9.92 -11.39
CA TRP A 25 -2.22 10.35 -12.63
C TRP A 25 -3.64 10.86 -12.34
N GLY A 26 -3.88 12.13 -12.66
CA GLY A 26 -5.17 12.77 -12.37
C GLY A 26 -5.44 12.89 -10.87
N ASP A 27 -6.60 12.40 -10.44
CA ASP A 27 -7.09 12.42 -9.05
C ASP A 27 -6.68 11.18 -8.22
N ALA A 28 -5.80 10.35 -8.78
CA ALA A 28 -5.44 9.07 -8.20
C ALA A 28 -3.92 8.85 -8.15
N SER A 29 -3.51 8.09 -7.14
CA SER A 29 -2.16 7.53 -7.05
C SER A 29 -2.24 6.01 -7.12
N PHE A 30 -1.26 5.38 -7.76
CA PHE A 30 -1.17 3.94 -7.90
C PHE A 30 0.08 3.47 -7.16
N LEU A 31 -0.10 2.49 -6.26
CA LEU A 31 0.98 1.82 -5.56
C LEU A 31 1.20 0.44 -6.16
N GLY A 32 2.37 0.21 -6.74
CA GLY A 32 2.83 -1.13 -7.10
C GLY A 32 3.50 -1.78 -5.90
N LEU A 33 2.99 -2.93 -5.46
CA LEU A 33 3.49 -3.66 -4.30
C LEU A 33 4.43 -4.79 -4.73
N PRO A 34 5.40 -5.19 -3.89
CA PRO A 34 6.32 -6.30 -4.15
C PRO A 34 5.66 -7.66 -3.90
N MET A 35 4.40 -7.82 -4.32
CA MET A 35 3.62 -9.03 -4.17
C MET A 35 2.99 -9.39 -5.51
N THR A 36 2.76 -10.68 -5.71
CA THR A 36 2.03 -11.17 -6.88
C THR A 36 0.70 -11.75 -6.47
N TYR A 37 -0.29 -11.51 -7.30
CA TYR A 37 -1.53 -12.25 -7.38
C TYR A 37 -1.27 -13.72 -7.76
N PRO A 38 -2.13 -14.69 -7.37
CA PRO A 38 -2.01 -16.10 -7.76
C PRO A 38 -1.68 -16.38 -9.24
N GLY A 39 -2.20 -15.59 -10.17
CA GLY A 39 -1.95 -15.67 -11.61
C GLY A 39 -0.63 -15.03 -12.05
N GLY A 40 0.21 -14.59 -11.12
CA GLY A 40 1.58 -14.12 -11.37
C GLY A 40 1.71 -12.62 -11.70
N SER A 41 0.60 -11.88 -11.79
CA SER A 41 0.64 -10.43 -12.00
C SER A 41 0.99 -9.69 -10.70
N PHE A 42 1.71 -8.56 -10.80
CA PHE A 42 2.03 -7.75 -9.62
C PHE A 42 0.79 -7.06 -9.05
N VAL A 43 0.71 -7.02 -7.72
CA VAL A 43 -0.37 -6.33 -7.01
C VAL A 43 -0.19 -4.82 -7.17
N THR A 44 -1.24 -4.16 -7.65
CA THR A 44 -1.33 -2.71 -7.71
C THR A 44 -2.60 -2.25 -7.01
N VAL A 45 -2.49 -1.22 -6.16
CA VAL A 45 -3.65 -0.57 -5.55
C VAL A 45 -3.75 0.88 -5.99
N ARG A 46 -4.98 1.33 -6.21
CA ARG A 46 -5.36 2.71 -6.48
C ARG A 46 -5.74 3.39 -5.17
N LEU A 47 -5.16 4.56 -4.96
CA LEU A 47 -5.49 5.53 -3.92
C LEU A 47 -6.30 6.64 -4.55
N THR A 48 -7.42 6.98 -3.94
CA THR A 48 -8.28 8.12 -4.33
C THR A 48 -8.68 8.89 -3.09
N HIS A 49 -8.70 10.22 -3.17
CA HIS A 49 -9.21 11.04 -2.07
C HIS A 49 -10.71 10.82 -1.88
N THR A 50 -11.15 10.85 -0.63
CA THR A 50 -12.57 10.85 -0.25
C THR A 50 -12.84 11.97 0.74
N ASN A 51 -14.12 12.27 0.99
CA ASN A 51 -14.52 13.18 2.06
C ASN A 51 -14.11 12.59 3.43
N GLY A 52 -12.94 12.99 3.92
CA GLY A 52 -12.39 12.55 5.22
C GLY A 52 -11.32 11.46 5.16
N GLY A 53 -10.69 11.20 4.00
CA GLY A 53 -9.54 10.29 3.96
C GLY A 53 -9.10 9.86 2.57
N VAL A 54 -8.55 8.64 2.49
CA VAL A 54 -8.10 8.01 1.26
C VAL A 54 -8.73 6.63 1.13
N ARG A 55 -9.38 6.40 -0.01
CA ARG A 55 -9.85 5.08 -0.41
C ARG A 55 -8.71 4.32 -1.08
N VAL A 56 -8.45 3.12 -0.60
CA VAL A 56 -7.52 2.16 -1.17
C VAL A 56 -8.31 1.04 -1.85
N SER A 57 -8.00 0.74 -3.11
CA SER A 57 -8.72 -0.28 -3.88
C SER A 57 -7.79 -0.93 -4.90
N ASP A 58 -7.80 -2.24 -5.01
CA ASP A 58 -7.18 -2.96 -6.13
C ASP A 58 -8.05 -2.94 -7.39
N SER A 59 -9.14 -2.16 -7.42
CA SER A 59 -10.12 -2.13 -8.51
C SER A 59 -10.73 -3.49 -8.86
N GLY A 60 -10.75 -4.44 -7.92
CA GLY A 60 -11.33 -5.76 -8.09
C GLY A 60 -10.46 -6.77 -8.83
N PHE A 61 -9.16 -6.50 -9.05
CA PHE A 61 -8.24 -7.45 -9.67
C PHE A 61 -8.11 -8.74 -8.86
N ALA A 62 -7.95 -8.65 -7.53
CA ALA A 62 -7.90 -9.83 -6.65
C ALA A 62 -9.22 -10.60 -6.68
N PHE A 63 -10.36 -9.91 -6.68
CA PHE A 63 -11.67 -10.55 -6.68
C PHE A 63 -11.91 -11.34 -7.97
N ARG A 64 -11.62 -10.75 -9.14
CA ARG A 64 -11.78 -11.43 -10.44
C ARG A 64 -10.92 -12.67 -10.56
N GLU A 65 -9.70 -12.60 -10.03
CA GLU A 65 -8.79 -13.73 -10.05
C GLU A 65 -9.22 -14.80 -9.05
N LEU A 66 -9.60 -14.43 -7.83
CA LEU A 66 -10.14 -15.38 -6.86
C LEU A 66 -11.41 -16.06 -7.38
N GLU A 67 -12.31 -15.35 -8.07
CA GLU A 67 -13.45 -15.95 -8.76
C GLU A 67 -13.01 -17.00 -9.79
N SER A 68 -11.95 -16.74 -10.55
CA SER A 68 -11.40 -17.73 -11.49
C SER A 68 -10.85 -18.99 -10.81
N PHE A 69 -10.49 -18.89 -9.52
CA PHE A 69 -10.08 -20.01 -8.67
C PHE A 69 -11.21 -20.55 -7.78
N GLY A 70 -12.46 -20.07 -7.92
CA GLY A 70 -13.62 -20.50 -7.13
C GLY A 70 -13.65 -19.97 -5.69
N VAL A 71 -12.92 -18.89 -5.40
CA VAL A 71 -12.79 -18.26 -4.07
C VAL A 71 -13.46 -16.88 -4.07
N SER A 72 -14.23 -16.54 -3.04
CA SER A 72 -15.12 -15.36 -3.03
C SER A 72 -14.86 -14.37 -1.89
N ARG A 73 -13.64 -13.80 -1.77
CA ARG A 73 -13.39 -12.68 -0.84
C ARG A 73 -12.60 -11.55 -1.49
N GLY A 74 -13.27 -10.42 -1.73
CA GLY A 74 -12.63 -9.17 -2.15
C GLY A 74 -12.09 -8.38 -0.95
N PHE A 75 -10.92 -7.73 -1.12
CA PHE A 75 -10.30 -6.88 -0.10
C PHE A 75 -10.65 -5.40 -0.35
N SER A 76 -11.77 -4.92 0.20
CA SER A 76 -11.99 -3.47 0.32
C SER A 76 -11.58 -3.02 1.73
N ARG A 77 -10.36 -2.50 1.88
CA ARG A 77 -9.91 -1.85 3.13
C ARG A 77 -9.95 -0.34 2.97
N THR A 78 -10.61 0.35 3.89
CA THR A 78 -10.54 1.81 4.02
C THR A 78 -9.44 2.14 5.02
N ALA A 79 -8.41 2.89 4.60
CA ALA A 79 -7.40 3.40 5.51
C ALA A 79 -7.82 4.81 5.96
N LYS A 80 -7.90 5.05 7.27
CA LYS A 80 -7.94 6.42 7.79
C LYS A 80 -6.52 6.96 7.75
N ILE A 81 -6.33 8.10 7.08
CA ILE A 81 -5.06 8.83 7.17
C ILE A 81 -5.24 9.88 8.26
N GLU A 82 -4.36 9.87 9.25
CA GLU A 82 -4.08 11.02 10.09
C GLU A 82 -3.15 11.91 9.27
N VAL A 83 -3.57 13.14 8.96
CA VAL A 83 -2.75 14.07 8.18
C VAL A 83 -1.60 14.52 9.08
N ILE A 84 -0.38 14.08 8.79
CA ILE A 84 0.82 14.60 9.43
C ILE A 84 1.18 15.89 8.67
N PRO A 85 1.13 17.07 9.31
CA PRO A 85 1.48 18.34 8.67
C PRO A 85 2.96 18.36 8.24
N ASP A 86 3.25 19.05 7.14
CA ASP A 86 4.59 19.11 6.51
C ASP A 86 5.71 19.61 7.44
N GLU A 87 5.38 20.24 8.57
CA GLU A 87 6.37 20.77 9.52
C GLU A 87 7.08 19.68 10.34
N ASP A 88 6.58 18.45 10.38
CA ASP A 88 7.14 17.35 11.19
C ASP A 88 8.15 16.46 10.43
N LEU A 89 8.45 16.75 9.15
CA LEU A 89 9.39 15.95 8.33
C LEU A 89 10.88 16.19 8.64
N HIS A 90 11.20 17.06 9.61
CA HIS A 90 12.57 17.45 9.97
C HIS A 90 12.95 17.25 11.44
N SER A 91 12.20 16.45 12.20
CA SER A 91 12.52 16.13 13.60
C SER A 91 13.23 14.78 13.76
#